data_AF-A0A4U7KQ69-F1
#
_entry.id   AF-A0A4U7KQ69-F1
#
_cell.length_a   1.000
_cell.length_b   1.000
_cell.length_c   1.000
_cell.angle_alpha   90.00
_cell.angle_beta   90.00
_cell.angle_gamma   90.00
#
_symmetry.space_group_name_H-M   'P 1'
#
loop_
_entity.id
_entity.type
_entity.pdbx_description
1 polymer ?
#
loop_
_entity_poly.entity_id
_entity_poly.type
_entity_poly.pdbx_seq_one_letter_code
_entity_poly.pdbx_strand_id
1 'polypeptide(L)'
;MASFANATAASTGLAKLNQTPFYFQAQPAVIPGLSDKYLSLALPIVIYWVVSLFYHALDTLQLPFTEQYRLHEPEEVTKRNRVSVSRVVVMVMVQQAIQTMLGLLLLDDDAVGFQQTFADHPARILSIAASLRSSTAKLFGPSLQPTATKLLFGGQDALSAAWWLYWWGIPTAQFWFAFFVMDAWQYTLHRLFHESRFLYRHFHSHHHRLYVPYAFGALYNHPVEGLLLDSAGAAISHAAALMTVRQSILLFTFSTVKTVADHGGYAFPWYLDPLHLVFPNCAEYHDVHHQMTGLRYNYSQPFFVHFDVLFGTRISTEKFQKMKKLAEQKRAASKPSKVNGASAPASTPLDGQDATPAEIVGKSSDPFVTTSKRSYAAKAGSSTTE
;
A
#
# COMPACT_ATOMS: atom_id res chain seq x y z
N MET A 1 -47.40 -27.20 -6.10
CA MET A 1 -45.94 -27.30 -5.83
C MET A 1 -45.23 -25.95 -5.79
N ALA A 2 -45.51 -24.99 -6.69
CA ALA A 2 -44.88 -23.66 -6.67
C ALA A 2 -45.14 -22.81 -5.41
N SER A 3 -46.36 -22.87 -4.82
CA SER A 3 -46.65 -22.12 -3.59
C SER A 3 -45.91 -22.67 -2.36
N PHE A 4 -45.75 -23.99 -2.27
CA PHE A 4 -44.95 -24.64 -1.22
C PHE A 4 -43.47 -24.30 -1.35
N ALA A 5 -42.90 -24.29 -2.56
CA ALA A 5 -41.51 -23.88 -2.79
C ALA A 5 -41.26 -22.40 -2.41
N ASN A 6 -42.22 -21.50 -2.69
CA ASN A 6 -42.14 -20.10 -2.28
C ASN A 6 -42.26 -19.92 -0.76
N ALA A 7 -43.08 -20.71 -0.07
CA ALA A 7 -43.22 -20.66 1.38
C ALA A 7 -41.93 -21.11 2.10
N THR A 8 -41.28 -22.17 1.63
CA THR A 8 -40.02 -22.67 2.19
C THR A 8 -38.84 -21.72 1.92
N ALA A 9 -38.81 -21.06 0.77
CA ALA A 9 -37.81 -20.03 0.47
C ALA A 9 -38.00 -18.79 1.37
N ALA A 10 -39.24 -18.34 1.56
CA ALA A 10 -39.56 -17.20 2.43
C ALA A 10 -39.22 -17.46 3.91
N SER A 11 -39.49 -18.67 4.43
CA SER A 11 -39.13 -19.03 5.81
C SER A 11 -37.62 -19.11 6.02
N THR A 12 -36.88 -19.61 5.02
CA THR A 12 -35.41 -19.69 5.05
C THR A 12 -34.77 -18.30 4.99
N GLY A 13 -35.29 -17.40 4.14
CA GLY A 13 -34.81 -16.02 4.06
C GLY A 13 -35.03 -15.25 5.37
N LEU A 14 -36.21 -15.39 5.99
CA LEU A 14 -36.52 -14.75 7.27
C LEU A 14 -35.64 -15.29 8.41
N ALA A 15 -35.36 -16.60 8.43
CA ALA A 15 -34.42 -17.19 9.39
C ALA A 15 -33.00 -16.62 9.23
N LYS A 16 -32.61 -16.26 8.01
CA LYS A 16 -31.29 -15.66 7.71
C LYS A 16 -31.17 -14.21 8.15
N LEU A 17 -32.27 -13.49 8.25
CA LEU A 17 -32.28 -12.05 8.58
C LEU A 17 -31.62 -11.75 9.94
N ASN A 18 -31.80 -12.64 10.91
CA ASN A 18 -31.24 -12.51 12.26
C ASN A 18 -29.89 -13.21 12.43
N GLN A 19 -29.35 -13.82 11.38
CA GLN A 19 -28.02 -14.43 11.42
C GLN A 19 -26.97 -13.36 11.17
N THR A 20 -25.87 -13.44 11.93
CA THR A 20 -24.70 -12.59 11.75
C THR A 20 -23.50 -13.45 11.34
N PRO A 21 -22.56 -12.91 10.55
CA PRO A 21 -21.33 -13.64 10.22
C PRO A 21 -20.46 -13.83 11.46
N PHE A 22 -19.55 -14.81 11.41
CA PHE A 22 -18.68 -15.16 12.55
C PHE A 22 -17.78 -14.00 13.03
N TYR A 23 -17.46 -13.07 12.13
CA TYR A 23 -16.57 -11.95 12.43
C TYR A 23 -17.33 -10.78 13.10
N PHE A 24 -18.67 -10.75 13.02
CA PHE A 24 -19.45 -9.68 13.62
C PHE A 24 -19.47 -9.83 15.13
N GLN A 25 -19.08 -8.76 15.83
CA GLN A 25 -19.04 -8.71 17.28
C GLN A 25 -20.02 -7.63 17.77
N ALA A 26 -21.14 -8.06 18.35
CA ALA A 26 -22.14 -7.20 18.98
C ALA A 26 -21.67 -6.69 20.35
N GLN A 27 -20.48 -6.09 20.39
CA GLN A 27 -19.86 -5.52 21.58
C GLN A 27 -19.62 -4.03 21.36
N PRO A 28 -19.62 -3.18 22.41
CA PRO A 28 -19.32 -1.75 22.27
C PRO A 28 -17.92 -1.47 21.69
N ALA A 29 -16.95 -2.35 21.98
CA ALA A 29 -15.58 -2.28 21.47
C ALA A 29 -15.07 -3.68 21.10
N VAL A 30 -14.10 -3.74 20.19
CA VAL A 30 -13.44 -4.98 19.77
C VAL A 30 -12.60 -5.58 20.92
N ILE A 31 -11.91 -4.72 21.66
CA ILE A 31 -11.15 -5.12 22.86
C ILE A 31 -11.84 -4.50 24.09
N PRO A 32 -12.35 -5.32 25.03
CA PRO A 32 -12.99 -4.80 26.24
C PRO A 32 -12.11 -3.79 26.98
N GLY A 33 -12.64 -2.59 27.23
CA GLY A 33 -11.93 -1.51 27.94
C GLY A 33 -11.03 -0.63 27.06
N LEU A 34 -10.93 -0.88 25.76
CA LEU A 34 -10.17 -0.05 24.83
C LEU A 34 -11.09 0.48 23.72
N SER A 35 -11.16 1.80 23.58
CA SER A 35 -11.86 2.48 22.48
C SER A 35 -11.42 1.94 21.11
N ASP A 36 -12.37 1.68 20.21
CA ASP A 36 -12.07 1.26 18.85
C ASP A 36 -11.30 2.35 18.09
N LYS A 37 -11.57 3.63 18.39
CA LYS A 37 -10.79 4.76 17.87
C LYS A 37 -9.35 4.67 18.33
N TYR A 38 -9.08 4.54 19.63
CA TYR A 38 -7.70 4.45 20.11
C TYR A 38 -6.98 3.18 19.65
N LEU A 39 -7.70 2.06 19.52
CA LEU A 39 -7.17 0.84 18.94
C LEU A 39 -6.75 1.05 17.48
N SER A 40 -7.56 1.74 16.68
CA SER A 40 -7.24 2.04 15.27
C SER A 40 -6.00 2.93 15.09
N LEU A 41 -5.64 3.71 16.12
CA LEU A 41 -4.45 4.57 16.12
C LEU A 41 -3.21 3.85 16.68
N ALA A 42 -3.39 3.09 17.75
CA ALA A 42 -2.28 2.42 18.43
C ALA A 42 -1.81 1.15 17.71
N LEU A 43 -2.74 0.35 17.16
CA LEU A 43 -2.40 -0.95 16.56
C LEU A 43 -1.45 -0.82 15.36
N PRO A 44 -1.64 0.10 14.39
CA PRO A 44 -0.70 0.30 13.31
C PRO A 44 0.72 0.63 13.81
N ILE A 45 0.87 1.43 14.87
CA ILE A 45 2.18 1.76 15.46
C ILE A 45 2.84 0.51 16.05
N VAL A 46 2.09 -0.28 16.84
CA VAL A 46 2.61 -1.52 17.43
C VAL A 46 3.05 -2.48 16.32
N ILE A 47 2.20 -2.66 15.31
CA ILE A 47 2.45 -3.57 14.19
C ILE A 47 3.62 -3.11 13.34
N TYR A 48 3.78 -1.79 13.12
CA TYR A 48 4.94 -1.22 12.46
C TYR A 48 6.24 -1.73 13.09
N TRP A 49 6.36 -1.59 14.42
CA TRP A 49 7.56 -2.00 15.14
C TRP A 49 7.71 -3.52 15.20
N VAL A 50 6.63 -4.29 15.40
CA VAL A 50 6.68 -5.76 15.40
C VAL A 50 7.21 -6.29 14.06
N VAL A 51 6.64 -5.84 12.94
CA VAL A 51 7.06 -6.27 11.59
C VAL A 51 8.47 -5.76 11.29
N SER A 52 8.80 -4.54 11.68
CA SER A 52 10.15 -4.00 11.49
C SER A 52 11.20 -4.80 12.25
N LEU A 53 10.92 -5.15 13.51
CA LEU A 53 11.82 -5.95 14.33
C LEU A 53 11.93 -7.38 13.84
N PHE A 54 10.88 -7.93 13.23
CA PHE A 54 10.95 -9.23 12.56
C PHE A 54 11.98 -9.22 11.43
N TYR A 55 11.91 -8.27 10.49
CA TYR A 55 12.91 -8.16 9.42
C TYR A 55 14.31 -7.84 9.96
N HIS A 56 14.42 -6.98 10.98
CA HIS A 56 15.70 -6.70 11.63
C HIS A 56 16.31 -7.95 12.30
N ALA A 57 15.47 -8.83 12.88
CA ALA A 57 15.93 -10.09 13.42
C ALA A 57 16.45 -11.01 12.31
N LEU A 58 15.81 -11.05 11.13
CA LEU A 58 16.34 -11.78 9.97
C LEU A 58 17.70 -11.24 9.53
N ASP A 59 17.85 -9.91 9.50
CA ASP A 59 19.12 -9.23 9.17
C ASP A 59 20.24 -9.59 10.14
N THR A 60 19.91 -9.70 11.43
CA THR A 60 20.89 -9.94 12.49
C THR A 60 21.24 -11.41 12.63
N LEU A 61 20.27 -12.31 12.49
CA LEU A 61 20.47 -13.74 12.66
C LEU A 61 21.09 -14.41 11.42
N GLN A 62 20.96 -13.81 10.23
CA GLN A 62 21.50 -14.32 8.97
C GLN A 62 21.20 -15.82 8.74
N LEU A 63 19.93 -16.19 8.92
CA LEU A 63 19.50 -17.59 8.83
C LEU A 63 19.79 -18.13 7.42
N PRO A 64 20.54 -19.24 7.26
CA PRO A 64 21.00 -19.67 5.93
C PRO A 64 19.91 -19.85 4.87
N PHE A 65 18.70 -20.26 5.29
CA PHE A 65 17.57 -20.45 4.37
C PHE A 65 16.91 -19.14 3.92
N THR A 66 17.07 -18.03 4.65
CA THR A 66 16.52 -16.71 4.29
C THR A 66 17.49 -15.89 3.46
N GLU A 67 18.80 -16.08 3.63
CA GLU A 67 19.84 -15.28 2.96
C GLU A 67 19.77 -15.35 1.43
N GLN A 68 19.34 -16.48 0.87
CA GLN A 68 19.14 -16.63 -0.57
C GLN A 68 18.09 -15.66 -1.16
N TYR A 69 17.23 -15.07 -0.32
CA TYR A 69 16.19 -14.12 -0.71
C TYR A 69 16.56 -12.66 -0.35
N ARG A 70 17.69 -12.43 0.30
CA ARG A 70 18.15 -11.09 0.68
C ARG A 70 18.52 -10.29 -0.58
N LEU A 71 18.06 -9.04 -0.65
CA LEU A 71 18.34 -8.15 -1.79
C LEU A 71 19.74 -7.52 -1.73
N HIS A 72 20.18 -7.17 -0.52
CA HIS A 72 21.42 -6.45 -0.28
C HIS A 72 22.15 -6.96 0.97
N GLU A 73 23.47 -7.09 0.88
CA GLU A 73 24.32 -7.47 2.01
C GLU A 73 24.26 -6.42 3.15
N PRO A 74 24.35 -6.82 4.44
CA PRO A 74 24.30 -5.88 5.56
C PRO A 74 25.35 -4.77 5.52
N GLU A 75 26.54 -5.06 4.98
CA GLU A 75 27.58 -4.05 4.76
C GLU A 75 27.15 -2.98 3.75
N GLU A 76 26.39 -3.37 2.71
CA GLU A 76 25.90 -2.44 1.70
C GLU A 76 24.89 -1.46 2.32
N VAL A 77 23.98 -1.97 3.17
CA VAL A 77 23.02 -1.16 3.92
C VAL A 77 23.75 -0.07 4.71
N THR A 78 24.80 -0.44 5.44
CA THR A 78 25.54 0.48 6.30
C THR A 78 26.39 1.47 5.50
N LYS A 79 27.02 1.02 4.40
CA LYS A 79 27.95 1.85 3.62
C LYS A 79 27.26 2.81 2.65
N ARG A 80 26.06 2.45 2.16
CA ARG A 80 25.36 3.23 1.12
C ARG A 80 24.30 4.17 1.65
N ASN A 81 23.69 3.85 2.79
CA ASN A 81 22.73 4.73 3.41
C ASN A 81 23.41 5.98 3.97
N ARG A 82 22.75 7.12 3.79
CA ARG A 82 23.32 8.44 4.08
C ARG A 82 22.75 9.07 5.35
N VAL A 83 22.13 8.26 6.19
CA VAL A 83 21.50 8.66 7.44
C VAL A 83 21.71 7.57 8.49
N SER A 84 21.97 7.99 9.72
CA SER A 84 22.03 7.13 10.90
C SER A 84 20.68 6.49 11.26
N VAL A 85 20.72 5.27 11.78
CA VAL A 85 19.55 4.53 12.28
C VAL A 85 18.81 5.31 13.38
N SER A 86 19.55 5.96 14.29
CA SER A 86 18.96 6.77 15.36
C SER A 86 18.13 7.93 14.82
N ARG A 87 18.63 8.63 13.79
CA ARG A 87 17.87 9.70 13.12
C ARG A 87 16.61 9.16 12.46
N VAL A 88 16.70 7.98 11.84
CA VAL A 88 15.54 7.32 11.21
C VAL A 88 14.47 7.00 12.24
N VAL A 89 14.84 6.36 13.35
CA VAL A 89 13.91 6.03 14.45
C VAL A 89 13.23 7.29 15.01
N VAL A 90 13.96 8.38 15.22
CA VAL A 90 13.38 9.65 15.68
C VAL A 90 12.36 10.20 14.68
N MET A 91 12.69 10.21 13.38
CA MET A 91 11.78 10.72 12.36
C MET A 91 10.52 9.86 12.22
N VAL A 92 10.64 8.53 12.35
CA VAL A 92 9.49 7.62 12.37
C VAL A 92 8.58 7.92 13.57
N MET A 93 9.14 8.16 14.76
CA MET A 93 8.33 8.54 15.93
C MET A 93 7.60 9.88 15.72
N VAL A 94 8.25 10.87 15.08
CA VAL A 94 7.59 12.13 14.70
C VAL A 94 6.43 11.86 13.73
N GLN A 95 6.64 11.00 12.74
CA GLN A 95 5.61 10.64 11.77
C GLN A 95 4.42 9.93 12.43
N GLN A 96 4.66 8.99 13.35
CA GLN A 96 3.63 8.30 14.12
C GLN A 96 2.85 9.26 15.04
N ALA A 97 3.51 10.27 15.61
CA ALA A 97 2.84 11.31 16.39
C ALA A 97 1.91 12.16 15.50
N ILE A 98 2.36 12.56 14.31
CA ILE A 98 1.53 13.30 13.33
C ILE A 98 0.32 12.46 12.89
N GLN A 99 0.54 11.20 12.53
CA GLN A 99 -0.53 10.27 12.14
C GLN A 99 -1.57 10.10 13.26
N THR A 100 -1.10 9.95 14.51
CA THR A 100 -1.97 9.83 15.68
C THR A 100 -2.78 11.11 15.90
N MET A 101 -2.15 12.30 15.85
CA MET A 101 -2.85 13.58 15.98
C MET A 101 -3.92 13.75 14.89
N LEU A 102 -3.60 13.43 13.63
CA LEU A 102 -4.57 13.51 12.54
C LEU A 102 -5.74 12.56 12.76
N GLY A 103 -5.46 11.31 13.15
CA GLY A 103 -6.49 10.31 13.41
C GLY A 103 -7.36 10.66 14.62
N LEU A 104 -6.82 11.31 15.66
CA LEU A 104 -7.61 11.86 16.76
C LEU A 104 -8.60 12.92 16.30
N LEU A 105 -8.24 13.73 15.30
CA LEU A 105 -9.10 14.78 14.74
C LEU A 105 -10.14 14.25 13.76
N LEU A 106 -9.78 13.25 12.94
CA LEU A 106 -10.60 12.83 11.80
C LEU A 106 -11.46 11.59 12.04
N LEU A 107 -11.05 10.66 12.92
CA LEU A 107 -11.80 9.44 13.13
C LEU A 107 -13.01 9.67 14.04
N ASP A 108 -14.11 9.05 13.66
CA ASP A 108 -15.33 8.93 14.45
C ASP A 108 -15.03 8.43 15.87
N ASP A 109 -15.80 8.90 16.84
CA ASP A 109 -15.69 8.50 18.23
C ASP A 109 -16.43 7.19 18.54
N ASP A 110 -16.31 6.73 19.78
CA ASP A 110 -16.95 5.49 20.24
C ASP A 110 -18.48 5.57 20.20
N ALA A 111 -19.08 6.78 20.25
CA ALA A 111 -20.53 6.93 20.17
C ALA A 111 -21.04 6.60 18.76
N VAL A 112 -20.35 7.06 17.72
CA VAL A 112 -20.64 6.69 16.33
C VAL A 112 -20.38 5.20 16.11
N GLY A 113 -19.26 4.66 16.60
CA GLY A 113 -18.94 3.24 16.51
C GLY A 113 -20.00 2.35 17.18
N PHE A 114 -20.51 2.77 18.34
CA PHE A 114 -21.60 2.11 19.05
C PHE A 114 -22.89 2.12 18.21
N GLN A 115 -23.28 3.28 17.67
CA GLN A 115 -24.47 3.39 16.82
C GLN A 115 -24.38 2.51 15.56
N GLN A 116 -23.20 2.42 14.94
CA GLN A 116 -22.96 1.57 13.78
C GLN A 116 -23.05 0.07 14.13
N THR A 117 -22.52 -0.32 15.30
CA THR A 117 -22.48 -1.71 15.76
C THR A 117 -23.84 -2.24 16.20
N PHE A 118 -24.68 -1.39 16.80
CA PHE A 118 -26.03 -1.75 17.26
C PHE A 118 -27.12 -1.20 16.33
N ALA A 119 -26.77 -0.88 15.08
CA ALA A 119 -27.74 -0.46 14.07
C ALA A 119 -28.75 -1.58 13.80
N ASP A 120 -29.93 -1.20 13.29
CA ASP A 120 -30.93 -2.17 12.82
C ASP A 120 -30.46 -2.83 11.51
N HIS A 121 -29.55 -3.81 11.65
CA HIS A 121 -29.01 -4.61 10.55
C HIS A 121 -30.12 -5.34 9.77
N PRO A 122 -31.11 -5.99 10.43
CA PRO A 122 -32.28 -6.54 9.75
C PRO A 122 -32.98 -5.54 8.82
N ALA A 123 -33.29 -4.33 9.29
CA ALA A 123 -33.96 -3.33 8.47
C ALA A 123 -33.10 -2.91 7.27
N ARG A 124 -31.79 -2.77 7.44
CA ARG A 124 -30.86 -2.46 6.32
C ARG A 124 -30.84 -3.58 5.28
N ILE A 125 -30.79 -4.84 5.71
CA ILE A 125 -30.83 -6.00 4.83
C ILE A 125 -32.16 -6.05 4.06
N LEU A 126 -33.29 -5.79 4.73
CA LEU A 126 -34.60 -5.72 4.07
C LEU A 126 -34.68 -4.60 3.03
N SER A 127 -34.10 -3.43 3.32
CA SER A 127 -34.02 -2.30 2.38
C SER A 127 -33.20 -2.65 1.13
N ILE A 128 -32.06 -3.34 1.30
CA ILE A 128 -31.25 -3.85 0.19
C ILE A 128 -32.06 -4.88 -0.61
N ALA A 129 -32.73 -5.83 0.06
CA ALA A 129 -33.55 -6.84 -0.61
C ALA A 129 -34.69 -6.22 -1.43
N ALA A 130 -35.35 -5.19 -0.89
CA ALA A 130 -36.39 -4.44 -1.61
C ALA A 130 -35.83 -3.73 -2.85
N SER A 131 -34.66 -3.09 -2.70
CA SER A 131 -33.97 -2.42 -3.80
C SER A 131 -33.56 -3.41 -4.90
N LEU A 132 -33.00 -4.56 -4.52
CA LEU A 132 -32.66 -5.63 -5.46
C LEU A 132 -33.89 -6.12 -6.22
N ARG A 133 -34.99 -6.41 -5.51
CA ARG A 133 -36.24 -6.85 -6.14
C ARG A 133 -36.78 -5.81 -7.12
N SER A 134 -36.79 -4.54 -6.72
CA SER A 134 -37.25 -3.46 -7.59
C SER A 134 -36.39 -3.34 -8.84
N SER A 135 -35.06 -3.37 -8.70
CA SER A 135 -34.14 -3.22 -9.82
C SER A 135 -34.21 -4.39 -10.79
N THR A 136 -34.22 -5.63 -10.29
CA THR A 136 -34.32 -6.81 -11.16
C THR A 136 -35.70 -6.95 -11.81
N ALA A 137 -36.78 -6.53 -11.13
CA ALA A 137 -38.11 -6.47 -11.74
C ALA A 137 -38.17 -5.46 -12.90
N LYS A 138 -37.55 -4.28 -12.73
CA LYS A 138 -37.48 -3.25 -13.78
C LYS A 138 -36.65 -3.70 -14.99
N LEU A 139 -35.55 -4.41 -14.75
CA LEU A 139 -34.62 -4.85 -15.81
C LEU A 139 -35.13 -6.07 -16.59
N PHE A 140 -35.71 -7.06 -15.90
CA PHE A 140 -36.02 -8.37 -16.50
C PHE A 140 -37.51 -8.71 -16.51
N GLY A 141 -38.36 -7.85 -15.95
CA GLY A 141 -39.78 -8.09 -15.78
C GLY A 141 -40.11 -8.97 -14.56
N PRO A 142 -41.35 -8.89 -14.02
CA PRO A 142 -41.74 -9.60 -12.79
C PRO A 142 -41.62 -11.12 -12.87
N SER A 143 -41.80 -11.71 -14.06
CA SER A 143 -41.76 -13.17 -14.27
C SER A 143 -40.35 -13.75 -14.22
N LEU A 144 -39.35 -13.01 -14.70
CA LEU A 144 -37.94 -13.43 -14.69
C LEU A 144 -37.17 -12.89 -13.47
N GLN A 145 -37.75 -11.96 -12.71
CA GLN A 145 -37.16 -11.34 -11.53
C GLN A 145 -36.55 -12.37 -10.53
N PRO A 146 -37.25 -13.45 -10.13
CA PRO A 146 -36.70 -14.39 -9.15
C PRO A 146 -35.49 -15.15 -9.71
N THR A 147 -35.59 -15.57 -10.98
CA THR A 147 -34.52 -16.28 -11.71
C THR A 147 -33.30 -15.39 -11.92
N ALA A 148 -33.50 -14.15 -12.35
CA ALA A 148 -32.44 -13.16 -12.55
C ALA A 148 -31.74 -12.82 -11.22
N THR A 149 -32.49 -12.66 -10.13
CA THR A 149 -31.91 -12.41 -8.80
C THR A 149 -31.06 -13.58 -8.33
N LYS A 150 -31.54 -14.82 -8.53
CA LYS A 150 -30.77 -16.02 -8.20
C LYS A 150 -29.48 -16.13 -9.03
N LEU A 151 -29.55 -15.82 -10.33
CA LEU A 151 -28.40 -15.85 -11.23
C LEU A 151 -27.36 -14.77 -10.91
N LEU A 152 -27.80 -13.53 -10.67
CA LEU A 152 -26.90 -12.39 -10.45
C LEU A 152 -26.23 -12.42 -9.07
N PHE A 153 -26.91 -12.94 -8.05
CA PHE A 153 -26.46 -12.81 -6.66
C PHE A 153 -26.26 -14.16 -5.93
N GLY A 154 -26.42 -15.29 -6.63
CA GLY A 154 -26.14 -16.63 -6.10
C GLY A 154 -27.03 -17.12 -4.94
N GLY A 155 -28.01 -16.32 -4.50
CA GLY A 155 -28.91 -16.64 -3.38
C GLY A 155 -30.17 -17.40 -3.81
N GLN A 156 -30.73 -18.22 -2.92
CA GLN A 156 -32.02 -18.90 -3.18
C GLN A 156 -33.19 -17.90 -3.32
N ASP A 157 -33.05 -16.69 -2.76
CA ASP A 157 -33.98 -15.55 -2.87
C ASP A 157 -33.27 -14.18 -2.69
N ALA A 158 -33.99 -13.08 -2.93
CA ALA A 158 -33.45 -11.71 -2.81
C ALA A 158 -32.99 -11.35 -1.39
N LEU A 159 -33.58 -11.98 -0.37
CA LEU A 159 -33.25 -11.73 1.03
C LEU A 159 -31.90 -12.35 1.38
N SER A 160 -31.66 -13.57 0.91
CA SER A 160 -30.38 -14.27 1.05
C SER A 160 -29.23 -13.55 0.34
N ALA A 161 -29.51 -12.98 -0.83
CA ALA A 161 -28.60 -12.14 -1.59
C ALA A 161 -28.29 -10.82 -0.85
N ALA A 162 -29.32 -10.13 -0.37
CA ALA A 162 -29.16 -8.90 0.40
C ALA A 162 -28.37 -9.10 1.69
N TRP A 163 -28.61 -10.21 2.41
CA TRP A 163 -27.83 -10.58 3.58
C TRP A 163 -26.34 -10.75 3.23
N TRP A 164 -26.03 -11.44 2.13
CA TRP A 164 -24.64 -11.64 1.70
C TRP A 164 -24.01 -10.34 1.25
N LEU A 165 -24.72 -9.49 0.50
CA LEU A 165 -24.22 -8.18 0.11
C LEU A 165 -23.94 -7.31 1.34
N TYR A 166 -24.85 -7.28 2.31
CA TYR A 166 -24.70 -6.48 3.52
C TYR A 166 -23.46 -6.89 4.32
N TRP A 167 -23.30 -8.19 4.58
CA TRP A 167 -22.23 -8.70 5.42
C TRP A 167 -20.91 -9.00 4.68
N TRP A 168 -20.90 -9.20 3.37
CA TRP A 168 -19.70 -9.63 2.65
C TRP A 168 -19.43 -8.75 1.45
N GLY A 169 -20.43 -8.56 0.58
CA GLY A 169 -20.25 -7.80 -0.66
C GLY A 169 -19.84 -6.35 -0.43
N ILE A 170 -20.59 -5.61 0.38
CA ILE A 170 -20.36 -4.19 0.68
C ILE A 170 -19.02 -4.00 1.39
N PRO A 171 -18.73 -4.66 2.54
CA PRO A 171 -17.43 -4.49 3.19
C PRO A 171 -16.26 -4.84 2.28
N THR A 172 -16.36 -5.92 1.49
CA THR A 172 -15.32 -6.30 0.53
C THR A 172 -15.11 -5.21 -0.51
N ALA A 173 -16.19 -4.70 -1.11
CA ALA A 173 -16.11 -3.61 -2.07
C ALA A 173 -15.50 -2.34 -1.47
N GLN A 174 -15.82 -2.02 -0.21
CA GLN A 174 -15.21 -0.90 0.51
C GLN A 174 -13.71 -1.07 0.68
N PHE A 175 -13.22 -2.25 1.09
CA PHE A 175 -11.78 -2.50 1.22
C PHE A 175 -11.06 -2.40 -0.13
N TRP A 176 -11.59 -3.03 -1.19
CA TRP A 176 -11.00 -2.93 -2.53
C TRP A 176 -11.00 -1.50 -3.07
N PHE A 177 -12.07 -0.75 -2.82
CA PHE A 177 -12.13 0.66 -3.20
C PHE A 177 -11.15 1.51 -2.38
N ALA A 178 -11.01 1.26 -1.07
CA ALA A 178 -10.04 1.94 -0.23
C ALA A 178 -8.59 1.68 -0.69
N PHE A 179 -8.25 0.44 -1.07
CA PHE A 179 -6.95 0.11 -1.66
C PHE A 179 -6.74 0.86 -2.97
N PHE A 180 -7.73 0.88 -3.85
CA PHE A 180 -7.65 1.63 -5.10
C PHE A 180 -7.42 3.14 -4.88
N VAL A 181 -8.19 3.76 -3.98
CA VAL A 181 -8.03 5.18 -3.63
C VAL A 181 -6.66 5.46 -3.02
N MET A 182 -6.16 4.55 -2.17
CA MET A 182 -4.86 4.68 -1.53
C MET A 182 -3.74 4.64 -2.56
N ASP A 183 -3.74 3.62 -3.43
CA ASP A 183 -2.76 3.48 -4.50
C ASP A 183 -2.82 4.66 -5.47
N ALA A 184 -4.02 5.15 -5.82
CA ALA A 184 -4.17 6.29 -6.72
C ALA A 184 -3.57 7.57 -6.12
N TRP A 185 -3.84 7.82 -4.84
CA TRP A 185 -3.32 8.96 -4.10
C TRP A 185 -1.80 8.89 -3.96
N GLN A 186 -1.29 7.76 -3.45
CA GLN A 186 0.12 7.51 -3.24
C GLN A 186 0.89 7.56 -4.56
N TYR A 187 0.45 6.87 -5.61
CA TYR A 187 1.10 6.91 -6.93
C TYR A 187 1.20 8.35 -7.46
N THR A 188 0.10 9.10 -7.41
CA THR A 188 0.04 10.45 -7.98
C THR A 188 0.99 11.38 -7.24
N LEU A 189 0.94 11.41 -5.91
CA LEU A 189 1.82 12.26 -5.11
C LEU A 189 3.27 11.81 -5.19
N HIS A 190 3.54 10.51 -5.07
CA HIS A 190 4.89 9.98 -5.14
C HIS A 190 5.56 10.32 -6.47
N ARG A 191 4.85 10.10 -7.58
CA ARG A 191 5.31 10.51 -8.91
C ARG A 191 5.51 12.02 -9.02
N LEU A 192 4.57 12.83 -8.52
CA LEU A 192 4.70 14.29 -8.52
C LEU A 192 5.95 14.75 -7.74
N PHE A 193 6.21 14.13 -6.59
CA PHE A 193 7.37 14.41 -5.75
C PHE A 193 8.69 14.06 -6.47
N HIS A 194 8.68 13.08 -7.38
CA HIS A 194 9.83 12.74 -8.21
C HIS A 194 9.98 13.61 -9.48
N GLU A 195 8.88 13.93 -10.15
CA GLU A 195 8.93 14.66 -11.41
C GLU A 195 9.16 16.17 -11.22
N SER A 196 8.76 16.72 -10.07
CA SER A 196 9.07 18.10 -9.72
C SER A 196 10.41 18.21 -8.99
N ARG A 197 11.37 18.93 -9.59
CA ARG A 197 12.68 19.23 -8.98
C ARG A 197 12.57 19.89 -7.61
N PHE A 198 11.60 20.79 -7.43
CA PHE A 198 11.39 21.47 -6.15
C PHE A 198 10.97 20.48 -5.08
N LEU A 199 9.88 19.73 -5.32
CA LEU A 199 9.35 18.73 -4.40
C LEU A 199 10.37 17.64 -4.07
N TYR A 200 11.09 17.12 -5.07
CA TYR A 200 12.14 16.13 -4.84
C TYR A 200 13.24 16.69 -3.91
N ARG A 201 13.79 17.86 -4.25
CA ARG A 201 14.93 18.43 -3.53
C ARG A 201 14.62 18.82 -2.08
N HIS A 202 13.40 19.27 -1.81
CA HIS A 202 13.05 19.79 -0.48
C HIS A 202 12.33 18.77 0.40
N PHE A 203 11.69 17.77 -0.18
CA PHE A 203 10.91 16.77 0.56
C PHE A 203 11.41 15.36 0.28
N HIS A 204 11.20 14.84 -0.94
CA HIS A 204 11.34 13.41 -1.20
C HIS A 204 12.78 12.87 -1.15
N SER A 205 13.77 13.70 -1.48
CA SER A 205 15.18 13.33 -1.33
C SER A 205 15.60 13.06 0.11
N HIS A 206 14.78 13.46 1.10
CA HIS A 206 14.92 13.02 2.49
C HIS A 206 14.82 11.51 2.60
N HIS A 207 13.75 10.92 2.04
CA HIS A 207 13.46 9.50 2.05
C HIS A 207 14.56 8.71 1.31
N HIS A 208 14.93 9.18 0.12
CA HIS A 208 16.00 8.60 -0.72
C HIS A 208 17.44 8.74 -0.17
N ARG A 209 17.61 9.20 1.08
CA ARG A 209 18.86 8.98 1.84
C ARG A 209 19.06 7.52 2.22
N LEU A 210 17.98 6.77 2.30
CA LEU A 210 17.97 5.33 2.41
C LEU A 210 18.11 4.73 1.01
N TYR A 211 19.34 4.65 0.51
CA TYR A 211 19.62 4.05 -0.80
C TYR A 211 19.31 2.55 -0.83
N VAL A 212 19.61 1.85 0.27
CA VAL A 212 19.21 0.46 0.51
C VAL A 212 18.08 0.47 1.53
N PRO A 213 16.83 0.24 1.11
CA PRO A 213 15.69 0.18 2.01
C PRO A 213 15.85 -0.91 3.08
N TYR A 214 15.33 -0.62 4.27
CA TYR A 214 15.19 -1.58 5.35
C TYR A 214 13.89 -1.31 6.12
N ALA A 215 13.37 -2.31 6.82
CA ALA A 215 12.01 -2.34 7.32
C ALA A 215 11.62 -1.15 8.21
N PHE A 216 12.40 -0.81 9.24
CA PHE A 216 12.12 0.35 10.10
C PHE A 216 12.45 1.71 9.44
N GLY A 217 12.92 1.71 8.20
CA GLY A 217 13.08 2.90 7.35
C GLY A 217 11.82 3.24 6.56
N ALA A 218 10.78 2.39 6.58
CA ALA A 218 9.61 2.52 5.72
C ALA A 218 8.78 3.81 5.91
N LEU A 219 8.85 4.44 7.09
CA LEU A 219 8.19 5.73 7.38
C LEU A 219 9.20 6.87 7.53
N TYR A 220 10.43 6.69 7.04
CA TYR A 220 11.46 7.71 7.05
C TYR A 220 11.20 8.76 5.97
N ASN A 221 10.21 9.61 6.22
CA ASN A 221 9.74 10.62 5.27
C ASN A 221 10.00 12.02 5.84
N HIS A 222 10.05 13.02 4.96
CA HIS A 222 9.94 14.38 5.43
C HIS A 222 8.55 14.56 6.10
N PRO A 223 8.39 15.28 7.23
CA PRO A 223 7.10 15.34 7.94
C PRO A 223 5.91 15.80 7.09
N VAL A 224 6.13 16.79 6.21
CA VAL A 224 5.11 17.25 5.24
C VAL A 224 4.76 16.15 4.23
N GLU A 225 5.74 15.38 3.80
CA GLU A 225 5.54 14.30 2.85
C GLU A 225 4.78 13.14 3.49
N GLY A 226 5.18 12.69 4.68
CA GLY A 226 4.45 11.64 5.39
C GLY A 226 3.03 12.08 5.82
N LEU A 227 2.82 13.38 6.09
CA LEU A 227 1.47 13.91 6.27
C LEU A 227 0.63 13.78 4.99
N LEU A 228 1.19 14.17 3.83
CA LEU A 228 0.46 14.19 2.56
C LEU A 228 0.28 12.81 1.93
N LEU A 229 1.34 12.02 1.81
CA LEU A 229 1.29 10.69 1.20
C LEU A 229 0.60 9.70 2.15
N ASP A 230 1.11 9.55 3.37
CA ASP A 230 0.69 8.45 4.24
C ASP A 230 -0.59 8.79 5.00
N SER A 231 -0.58 9.90 5.73
CA SER A 231 -1.64 10.21 6.69
C SER A 231 -2.93 10.69 5.99
N ALA A 232 -2.81 11.64 5.07
CA ALA A 232 -3.93 12.11 4.27
C ALA A 232 -4.41 11.02 3.30
N GLY A 233 -3.51 10.25 2.70
CA GLY A 233 -3.89 9.10 1.86
C GLY A 233 -4.76 8.09 2.61
N ALA A 234 -4.35 7.69 3.83
CA ALA A 234 -5.13 6.80 4.67
C ALA A 234 -6.51 7.39 5.05
N ALA A 235 -6.55 8.65 5.45
CA ALA A 235 -7.80 9.33 5.80
C ALA A 235 -8.76 9.46 4.61
N ILE A 236 -8.25 9.82 3.43
CA ILE A 236 -9.03 9.95 2.21
C ILE A 236 -9.58 8.59 1.77
N SER A 237 -8.77 7.53 1.81
CA SER A 237 -9.23 6.17 1.48
C SER A 237 -10.33 5.70 2.43
N HIS A 238 -10.16 5.92 3.74
CA HIS A 238 -11.16 5.58 4.76
C HIS A 238 -12.48 6.31 4.52
N ALA A 239 -12.43 7.62 4.30
CA ALA A 239 -13.60 8.45 4.07
C ALA A 239 -14.28 8.14 2.73
N ALA A 240 -13.52 8.02 1.64
CA ALA A 240 -14.05 7.75 0.30
C ALA A 240 -14.75 6.39 0.23
N ALA A 241 -14.24 5.39 0.96
CA ALA A 241 -14.86 4.06 1.04
C ALA A 241 -15.98 3.97 2.08
N LEU A 242 -16.32 5.05 2.79
CA LEU A 242 -17.37 5.09 3.82
C LEU A 242 -17.17 4.03 4.91
N MET A 243 -15.92 3.84 5.31
CA MET A 243 -15.55 2.78 6.24
C MET A 243 -15.89 3.14 7.68
N THR A 244 -16.24 2.14 8.48
CA THR A 244 -16.35 2.30 9.94
C THR A 244 -14.98 2.36 10.59
N VAL A 245 -14.90 2.80 11.84
CA VAL A 245 -13.66 2.76 12.64
C VAL A 245 -13.13 1.32 12.77
N ARG A 246 -14.01 0.32 12.89
CA ARG A 246 -13.57 -1.08 12.94
C ARG A 246 -12.93 -1.56 11.63
N GLN A 247 -13.47 -1.11 10.50
CA GLN A 247 -12.84 -1.38 9.21
C GLN A 247 -11.51 -0.61 9.06
N SER A 248 -11.38 0.58 9.65
CA SER A 248 -10.14 1.35 9.65
C SER A 248 -9.02 0.67 10.46
N ILE A 249 -9.34 -0.01 11.58
CA ILE A 249 -8.39 -0.85 12.32
C ILE A 249 -7.73 -1.85 11.35
N LEU A 250 -8.52 -2.56 10.55
CA LEU A 250 -8.01 -3.54 9.60
C LEU A 250 -7.23 -2.88 8.46
N LEU A 251 -7.79 -1.82 7.85
CA LEU A 251 -7.15 -1.13 6.74
C LEU A 251 -5.79 -0.56 7.14
N PHE A 252 -5.73 0.24 8.21
CA PHE A 252 -4.50 0.92 8.61
C PHE A 252 -3.44 -0.08 9.09
N THR A 253 -3.84 -1.12 9.80
CA THR A 253 -2.94 -2.19 10.22
C THR A 253 -2.37 -2.92 9.00
N PHE A 254 -3.22 -3.31 8.05
CA PHE A 254 -2.80 -4.02 6.85
C PHE A 254 -1.92 -3.15 5.93
N SER A 255 -2.29 -1.89 5.71
CA SER A 255 -1.45 -0.91 4.99
C SER A 255 -0.08 -0.76 5.64
N THR A 256 -0.01 -0.77 6.97
CA THR A 256 1.26 -0.67 7.70
C THR A 256 2.12 -1.91 7.53
N VAL A 257 1.53 -3.11 7.66
CA VAL A 257 2.23 -4.37 7.35
C VAL A 257 2.80 -4.30 5.95
N LYS A 258 2.00 -3.86 4.95
CA LYS A 258 2.48 -3.78 3.58
C LYS A 258 3.60 -2.79 3.38
N THR A 259 3.45 -1.57 3.90
CA THR A 259 4.48 -0.54 3.80
C THR A 259 5.81 -1.02 4.36
N VAL A 260 5.82 -1.71 5.50
CA VAL A 260 7.03 -2.27 6.10
C VAL A 260 7.57 -3.45 5.29
N ALA A 261 6.71 -4.36 4.82
CA ALA A 261 7.09 -5.52 4.02
C ALA A 261 7.72 -5.11 2.67
N ASP A 262 7.18 -4.07 2.02
CA ASP A 262 7.71 -3.50 0.78
C ASP A 262 9.08 -2.82 0.98
N HIS A 263 9.51 -2.60 2.23
CA HIS A 263 10.85 -2.13 2.60
C HIS A 263 11.69 -3.21 3.30
N GLY A 264 11.17 -4.43 3.41
CA GLY A 264 11.73 -5.48 4.27
C GLY A 264 13.11 -5.99 3.86
N GLY A 265 13.56 -5.72 2.63
CA GLY A 265 14.88 -6.11 2.13
C GLY A 265 14.99 -7.56 1.65
N TYR A 266 13.88 -8.30 1.60
CA TYR A 266 13.82 -9.70 1.17
C TYR A 266 12.80 -9.91 0.06
N ALA A 267 13.21 -10.60 -1.01
CA ALA A 267 12.35 -11.06 -2.09
C ALA A 267 11.85 -12.49 -1.81
N PHE A 268 10.97 -12.63 -0.81
CA PHE A 268 10.44 -13.93 -0.44
C PHE A 268 9.51 -14.52 -1.52
N PRO A 269 9.59 -15.84 -1.76
CA PRO A 269 8.65 -16.54 -2.63
C PRO A 269 7.27 -16.63 -1.97
N TRP A 270 6.23 -16.89 -2.78
CA TRP A 270 4.83 -16.88 -2.34
C TRP A 270 4.50 -17.80 -1.15
N TYR A 271 5.27 -18.86 -0.92
CA TYR A 271 5.04 -19.77 0.21
C TYR A 271 5.64 -19.26 1.53
N LEU A 272 6.53 -18.26 1.49
CA LEU A 272 7.04 -17.53 2.65
C LEU A 272 6.35 -16.18 2.82
N ASP A 273 6.02 -15.51 1.71
CA ASP A 273 5.19 -14.31 1.67
C ASP A 273 3.98 -14.49 0.74
N PRO A 274 2.84 -14.97 1.26
CA PRO A 274 1.65 -15.21 0.45
C PRO A 274 0.99 -13.92 -0.04
N LEU A 275 1.36 -12.74 0.49
CA LEU A 275 0.79 -11.47 0.04
C LEU A 275 1.14 -11.20 -1.43
N HIS A 276 2.26 -11.73 -1.92
CA HIS A 276 2.69 -11.61 -3.31
C HIS A 276 1.72 -12.27 -4.32
N LEU A 277 0.85 -13.18 -3.88
CA LEU A 277 -0.17 -13.77 -4.76
C LEU A 277 -1.25 -12.77 -5.16
N VAL A 278 -1.46 -11.74 -4.34
CA VAL A 278 -2.52 -10.73 -4.53
C VAL A 278 -1.92 -9.36 -4.82
N PHE A 279 -0.83 -9.00 -4.15
CA PHE A 279 -0.23 -7.67 -4.16
C PHE A 279 1.14 -7.73 -4.86
N PRO A 280 1.23 -7.28 -6.13
CA PRO A 280 2.47 -7.29 -6.89
C PRO A 280 3.46 -6.19 -6.46
N ASN A 281 3.05 -5.28 -5.57
CA ASN A 281 3.96 -4.39 -4.89
C ASN A 281 4.67 -5.14 -3.75
N CYS A 282 5.99 -5.11 -3.75
CA CYS A 282 6.85 -5.91 -2.89
C CYS A 282 8.24 -5.28 -2.76
N ALA A 283 9.07 -5.85 -1.88
CA ALA A 283 10.42 -5.36 -1.60
C ALA A 283 11.31 -5.23 -2.83
N GLU A 284 11.33 -6.22 -3.73
CA GLU A 284 12.14 -6.15 -4.95
C GLU A 284 11.68 -5.05 -5.92
N TYR A 285 10.37 -4.80 -5.98
CA TYR A 285 9.79 -3.77 -6.82
C TYR A 285 10.20 -2.38 -6.32
N HIS A 286 10.13 -2.19 -5.00
CA HIS A 286 10.43 -0.92 -4.34
C HIS A 286 11.94 -0.67 -4.23
N ASP A 287 12.75 -1.71 -4.04
CA ASP A 287 14.21 -1.60 -4.06
C ASP A 287 14.73 -1.01 -5.37
N VAL A 288 14.20 -1.49 -6.51
CA VAL A 288 14.55 -0.94 -7.83
C VAL A 288 14.30 0.57 -7.88
N HIS A 289 13.22 1.05 -7.25
CA HIS A 289 12.88 2.46 -7.22
C HIS A 289 13.91 3.30 -6.43
N HIS A 290 14.34 2.83 -5.25
CA HIS A 290 15.34 3.50 -4.40
C HIS A 290 16.74 3.60 -5.03
N GLN A 291 17.07 2.69 -5.95
CA GLN A 291 18.33 2.80 -6.68
C GLN A 291 18.37 4.04 -7.59
N MET A 292 19.51 4.73 -7.63
CA MET A 292 19.67 6.01 -8.38
C MET A 292 19.22 5.97 -9.84
N THR A 293 19.39 4.85 -10.54
CA THR A 293 18.96 4.68 -11.94
C THR A 293 17.47 4.34 -12.09
N GLY A 294 16.82 3.98 -10.99
CA GLY A 294 15.46 3.51 -10.89
C GLY A 294 14.45 4.51 -10.34
N LEU A 295 14.90 5.66 -9.80
CA LEU A 295 14.07 6.79 -9.30
C LEU A 295 13.04 7.36 -10.29
N ARG A 296 13.04 6.88 -11.54
CA ARG A 296 12.10 7.26 -12.60
C ARG A 296 11.03 6.20 -12.91
N TYR A 297 11.00 5.13 -12.12
CA TYR A 297 10.14 3.97 -12.32
C TYR A 297 9.56 3.50 -11.00
N ASN A 298 8.53 2.66 -11.07
CA ASN A 298 7.94 1.93 -9.94
C ASN A 298 7.48 2.86 -8.79
N TYR A 299 6.59 3.82 -9.10
CA TYR A 299 6.08 4.79 -8.13
C TYR A 299 4.90 4.29 -7.29
N SER A 300 4.21 3.24 -7.73
CA SER A 300 3.02 2.75 -7.03
C SER A 300 3.40 2.22 -5.64
N GLN A 301 2.52 2.45 -4.67
CA GLN A 301 2.58 1.90 -3.32
C GLN A 301 1.21 2.10 -2.65
N PRO A 302 0.79 1.25 -1.69
CA PRO A 302 1.49 0.08 -1.19
C PRO A 302 0.97 -1.28 -1.74
N PHE A 303 -0.10 -1.31 -2.55
CA PHE A 303 -0.77 -2.59 -2.85
C PHE A 303 -0.47 -3.11 -4.27
N PHE A 304 -0.80 -2.34 -5.28
CA PHE A 304 -0.73 -2.76 -6.68
C PHE A 304 0.25 -1.90 -7.47
N VAL A 305 0.57 -2.35 -8.69
CA VAL A 305 1.51 -1.66 -9.59
C VAL A 305 0.84 -1.16 -10.87
N HIS A 306 -0.50 -1.21 -10.92
CA HIS A 306 -1.28 -0.99 -12.13
C HIS A 306 -1.18 0.44 -12.65
N PHE A 307 -0.98 1.45 -11.79
CA PHE A 307 -0.74 2.82 -12.24
C PHE A 307 0.60 2.97 -12.97
N ASP A 308 1.66 2.29 -12.52
CA ASP A 308 2.91 2.26 -13.29
C ASP A 308 2.77 1.55 -14.64
N VAL A 309 1.93 0.52 -14.72
CA VAL A 309 1.64 -0.13 -16.01
C VAL A 309 0.85 0.82 -16.92
N LEU A 310 -0.21 1.43 -16.39
CA LEU A 310 -1.09 2.33 -17.13
C LEU A 310 -0.36 3.55 -17.68
N PHE A 311 0.56 4.13 -16.89
CA PHE A 311 1.29 5.34 -17.26
C PHE A 311 2.72 5.08 -17.76
N GLY A 312 3.10 3.81 -17.98
CA GLY A 312 4.38 3.42 -18.57
C GLY A 312 5.60 3.53 -17.65
N THR A 313 5.41 3.80 -16.36
CA THR A 313 6.51 3.96 -15.38
C THR A 313 6.95 2.65 -14.73
N ARG A 314 6.49 1.48 -15.18
CA ARG A 314 6.90 0.16 -14.65
C ARG A 314 8.23 -0.33 -15.23
N ILE A 315 9.14 -0.81 -14.37
CA ILE A 315 10.33 -1.58 -14.79
C ILE A 315 10.59 -2.81 -13.93
N SER A 316 10.61 -4.00 -14.55
CA SER A 316 10.93 -5.24 -13.83
C SER A 316 12.39 -5.28 -13.36
N THR A 317 12.65 -6.08 -12.32
CA THR A 317 13.99 -6.27 -11.75
C THR A 317 14.97 -6.77 -12.80
N GLU A 318 14.58 -7.74 -13.64
CA GLU A 318 15.44 -8.31 -14.68
C GLU A 318 15.81 -7.26 -15.74
N LYS A 319 14.82 -6.48 -16.19
CA LYS A 319 15.02 -5.42 -17.18
C LYS A 319 15.91 -4.33 -16.59
N PHE A 320 15.71 -3.97 -15.33
CA PHE A 320 16.53 -3.00 -14.61
C PHE A 320 17.98 -3.46 -14.48
N GLN A 321 18.22 -4.71 -14.06
CA GLN A 321 19.57 -5.27 -13.94
C GLN A 321 20.28 -5.36 -15.30
N LYS A 322 19.57 -5.75 -16.36
CA LYS A 322 20.12 -5.72 -17.73
C LYS A 322 20.52 -4.31 -18.17
N MET A 323 19.67 -3.32 -17.91
CA MET A 323 19.96 -1.91 -18.19
C MET A 323 21.22 -1.43 -17.45
N LYS A 324 21.36 -1.79 -16.17
CA LYS A 324 22.53 -1.47 -15.34
C LYS A 324 23.82 -2.09 -15.88
N LYS A 325 23.82 -3.39 -16.17
CA LYS A 325 24.97 -4.10 -16.77
C LYS A 325 25.40 -3.48 -18.11
N LEU A 326 24.45 -3.14 -18.98
CA LEU A 326 24.73 -2.50 -20.26
C LEU A 326 25.35 -1.10 -20.08
N ALA A 327 24.87 -0.33 -19.11
CA ALA A 327 25.43 0.99 -18.80
C ALA A 327 26.86 0.89 -18.25
N GLU A 328 27.14 -0.10 -17.41
CA GLU A 328 28.48 -0.39 -16.88
C GLU A 328 29.45 -0.82 -17.99
N GLN A 329 29.02 -1.73 -18.88
CA GLN A 329 29.82 -2.15 -20.04
C GLN A 329 30.15 -0.97 -20.97
N LYS A 330 29.16 -0.10 -21.26
CA LYS A 330 29.40 1.12 -22.05
C LYS A 330 30.38 2.06 -21.37
N ARG A 331 30.26 2.28 -20.05
CA ARG A 331 31.19 3.10 -19.28
C ARG A 331 32.61 2.51 -19.25
N ALA A 332 32.74 1.19 -19.20
CA ALA A 332 34.03 0.50 -19.26
C ALA A 332 34.65 0.62 -20.66
N ALA A 333 33.87 0.46 -21.72
CA ALA A 333 34.32 0.60 -23.11
C ALA A 333 34.66 2.05 -23.49
N SER A 334 34.02 3.05 -22.87
CA SER A 334 34.28 4.47 -23.12
C SER A 334 35.44 5.05 -22.29
N LYS A 335 36.04 4.29 -21.38
CA LYS A 335 37.23 4.75 -20.65
C LYS A 335 38.44 4.63 -21.58
N PRO A 336 39.11 5.73 -21.98
CA PRO A 336 40.41 5.61 -22.64
C PRO A 336 41.39 4.94 -21.68
N SER A 337 42.33 4.16 -22.22
CA SER A 337 43.42 3.51 -21.48
C SER A 337 44.33 4.55 -20.83
N LYS A 338 43.92 5.10 -19.69
CA LYS A 338 44.82 5.84 -18.81
C LYS A 338 45.46 4.88 -17.83
N VAL A 339 46.70 4.53 -18.19
CA VAL A 339 47.78 4.25 -17.24
C VAL A 339 47.80 5.35 -16.17
N ASN A 340 48.06 4.94 -14.93
CA ASN A 340 48.18 5.71 -13.68
C ASN A 340 46.88 5.93 -12.88
N GLY A 341 46.67 5.03 -11.92
CA GLY A 341 46.56 5.38 -10.50
C GLY A 341 45.64 6.54 -10.13
N ALA A 342 44.33 6.37 -10.36
CA ALA A 342 43.32 7.05 -9.57
C ALA A 342 42.13 6.11 -9.45
N SER A 343 41.96 5.53 -8.25
CA SER A 343 40.75 4.83 -7.85
C SER A 343 39.54 5.72 -8.14
N ALA A 344 38.46 5.09 -8.62
CA ALA A 344 37.14 5.73 -8.64
C ALA A 344 36.88 6.37 -7.26
N PRO A 345 36.20 7.53 -7.17
CA PRO A 345 35.94 8.12 -5.88
C PRO A 345 35.17 7.10 -5.05
N ALA A 346 35.86 6.53 -4.07
CA ALA A 346 35.22 5.80 -2.99
C ALA A 346 34.20 6.76 -2.39
N SER A 347 32.97 6.29 -2.21
CA SER A 347 32.05 6.94 -1.29
C SER A 347 32.80 7.14 0.02
N THR A 348 33.12 8.40 0.34
CA THR A 348 33.80 8.76 1.58
C THR A 348 32.97 8.16 2.72
N PRO A 349 33.55 7.35 3.61
CA PRO A 349 32.88 6.95 4.84
C PRO A 349 32.40 8.22 5.53
N LEU A 350 31.12 8.28 5.89
CA LEU A 350 30.58 9.41 6.64
C LEU A 350 31.29 9.43 8.00
N ASP A 351 32.03 10.50 8.29
CA ASP A 351 32.62 10.81 9.61
C ASP A 351 31.50 11.18 10.61
N GLY A 352 30.53 10.28 10.79
CA GLY A 352 29.42 10.44 11.74
C GLY A 352 28.41 11.55 11.43
N GLN A 353 28.51 12.25 10.29
CA GLN A 353 27.55 13.29 9.88
C GLN A 353 26.60 12.77 8.78
N ASP A 354 25.29 12.84 9.04
CA ASP A 354 24.25 12.51 8.05
C ASP A 354 24.32 13.45 6.84
N ALA A 355 24.23 12.91 5.62
CA ALA A 355 24.24 13.76 4.43
C ALA A 355 22.98 14.61 4.36
N THR A 356 23.12 15.87 3.98
CA THR A 356 21.98 16.75 3.74
C THR A 356 21.34 16.44 2.39
N PRO A 357 20.01 16.62 2.21
CA PRO A 357 19.36 16.48 0.91
C PRO A 357 20.04 17.28 -0.22
N ALA A 358 20.57 18.47 0.10
CA ALA A 358 21.27 19.32 -0.86
C ALA A 358 22.56 18.69 -1.43
N GLU A 359 23.31 17.94 -0.61
CA GLU A 359 24.55 17.25 -1.02
C GLU A 359 24.28 16.08 -1.98
N ILE A 360 23.11 15.46 -1.88
CA ILE A 360 22.68 14.34 -2.74
C ILE A 360 22.32 14.88 -4.13
N VAL A 361 21.50 15.92 -4.16
CA VAL A 361 20.99 16.52 -5.39
C VAL A 361 22.11 17.20 -6.19
N GLY A 362 23.09 17.83 -5.52
CA GLY A 362 24.19 18.55 -6.19
C GLY A 362 25.22 17.65 -6.91
N LYS A 363 25.31 16.36 -6.56
CA LYS A 363 26.33 15.43 -7.11
C LYS A 363 25.83 14.53 -8.26
N SER A 364 24.55 14.60 -8.61
CA SER A 364 23.90 13.73 -9.59
C SER A 364 23.73 14.42 -10.94
N SER A 365 24.25 13.85 -12.03
CA SER A 365 23.89 14.26 -13.40
C SER A 365 22.41 13.95 -13.65
N ASP A 366 21.60 14.99 -13.90
CA ASP A 366 20.14 15.05 -13.73
C ASP A 366 19.34 13.84 -14.29
N PRO A 367 18.95 12.87 -13.43
CA PRO A 367 18.10 11.74 -13.82
C PRO A 367 16.60 12.08 -13.78
N PHE A 368 16.22 13.26 -13.28
CA PHE A 368 14.85 13.61 -12.92
C PHE A 368 14.11 14.39 -14.01
N VAL A 369 14.82 15.01 -14.96
CA VAL A 369 14.17 15.87 -15.96
C VAL A 369 13.95 15.17 -17.30
N THR A 370 12.67 15.05 -17.66
CA THR A 370 12.19 14.78 -19.01
C THR A 370 12.14 16.11 -19.79
N THR A 371 13.27 16.58 -20.34
CA THR A 371 13.29 17.86 -21.08
C THR A 371 12.74 17.77 -22.50
N SER A 372 12.52 16.56 -23.01
CA SER A 372 12.10 16.36 -24.39
C SER A 372 10.91 15.42 -24.52
N LYS A 373 10.06 15.69 -25.53
CA LYS A 373 8.96 14.82 -25.95
C LYS A 373 9.42 13.38 -26.20
N ARG A 374 10.64 13.19 -26.72
CA ARG A 374 11.29 11.88 -26.90
C ARG A 374 11.59 11.18 -25.59
N SER A 375 12.13 11.89 -24.59
CA SER A 375 12.36 11.31 -23.26
C SER A 375 11.04 10.97 -22.55
N TYR A 376 9.97 11.70 -22.84
CA TYR A 376 8.63 11.42 -22.32
C TYR A 376 8.02 10.19 -23.00
N ALA A 377 8.08 10.10 -24.33
CA ALA A 377 7.61 8.96 -25.10
C ALA A 377 8.37 7.66 -24.76
N ALA A 378 9.70 7.75 -24.56
CA ALA A 378 10.51 6.65 -24.07
C ALA A 378 10.17 6.23 -22.63
N LYS A 379 9.78 7.18 -21.76
CA LYS A 379 9.29 6.90 -20.40
C LYS A 379 7.86 6.33 -20.40
N ALA A 380 7.00 6.72 -21.33
CA ALA A 380 5.62 6.24 -21.45
C ALA A 380 5.49 4.89 -22.18
N GLY A 381 6.60 4.28 -22.61
CA GLY A 381 6.58 3.04 -23.41
C GLY A 381 6.06 3.21 -24.84
N SER A 382 5.69 4.42 -25.25
CA SER A 382 5.28 4.74 -26.61
C SER A 382 6.53 4.99 -27.46
N SER A 383 7.08 3.92 -28.03
CA SER A 383 8.10 4.02 -29.08
C SER A 383 7.48 4.63 -30.34
N THR A 384 7.58 5.95 -30.54
CA THR A 384 7.44 6.53 -31.87
C THR A 384 8.83 6.64 -32.48
N THR A 385 9.15 5.70 -33.37
CA THR A 385 10.21 5.84 -34.36
C THR A 385 9.80 6.92 -35.35
N GLU A 386 10.42 8.09 -35.25
CA GLU A 386 10.63 9.02 -36.37
C GLU A 386 12.09 9.48 -36.34
#